data_AF-A0A964AGE7-F1
#
_entry.id   AF-A0A964AGE7-F1
#
_cell.length_a   1.000
_cell.length_b   1.000
_cell.length_c   1.000
_cell.angle_alpha   90.00
_cell.angle_beta   90.00
_cell.angle_gamma   90.00
#
_symmetry.space_group_name_H-M   'P 1'
#
loop_
_entity.id
_entity.type
_entity.pdbx_description
1 polymer ?
#
loop_
_entity_poly.entity_id
_entity_poly.type
_entity_poly.pdbx_seq_one_letter_code
_entity_poly.pdbx_strand_id
1 'polypeptide(L)'
;MLAVLAQALLTLLGEAGEAVGLDRVLKTNTSKRRTMSLLRQGMRWYELIETMPEERLLTLMTSFERMLREDALFQGFLGLEAE
;
A
#
# COMPACT_ATOMS: atom_id res chain seq x y z
N MET A 1 10.60 -17.30 2.56
CA MET A 1 9.99 -16.36 3.53
C MET A 1 10.00 -14.93 3.03
N LEU A 2 11.12 -14.39 2.54
CA LEU A 2 11.21 -13.00 2.03
C LEU A 2 10.16 -12.65 0.95
N ALA A 3 9.93 -13.53 -0.02
CA ALA A 3 8.93 -13.28 -1.07
C ALA A 3 7.49 -13.17 -0.53
N VAL A 4 7.16 -13.94 0.52
CA VAL A 4 5.83 -13.91 1.15
C VAL A 4 5.67 -12.61 1.94
N LEU A 5 6.71 -12.18 2.65
CA LEU A 5 6.72 -10.90 3.36
C LEU A 5 6.58 -9.73 2.38
N ALA A 6 7.35 -9.73 1.29
CA ALA A 6 7.23 -8.71 0.24
C ALA A 6 5.83 -8.67 -0.36
N GLN A 7 5.24 -9.84 -0.64
CA GLN A 7 3.86 -9.92 -1.13
C GLN A 7 2.85 -9.34 -0.13
N ALA A 8 3.01 -9.61 1.16
CA ALA A 8 2.14 -9.08 2.22
C ALA A 8 2.27 -7.55 2.35
N LEU A 9 3.50 -7.02 2.39
CA LEU A 9 3.77 -5.58 2.43
C LEU A 9 3.21 -4.85 1.21
N LEU A 10 3.39 -5.41 0.01
CA LEU A 10 2.83 -4.83 -1.22
C LEU A 10 1.30 -4.92 -1.23
N THR A 11 0.70 -5.95 -0.65
CA THR A 11 -0.77 -6.04 -0.54
C THR A 11 -1.31 -4.94 0.38
N LEU A 12 -0.69 -4.75 1.54
CA LEU A 12 -1.01 -3.66 2.47
C LEU A 12 -0.78 -2.27 1.87
N LEU A 13 0.27 -2.09 1.07
CA LEU A 13 0.50 -0.82 0.37
C LEU A 13 -0.60 -0.52 -0.66
N GLY A 14 -1.11 -1.57 -1.33
CA GLY A 14 -2.28 -1.45 -2.19
C GLY A 14 -3.53 -1.04 -1.43
N GLU A 15 -3.78 -1.68 -0.29
CA GLU A 15 -4.92 -1.39 0.59
C GLU A 15 -4.84 0.04 1.15
N ALA A 16 -3.66 0.48 1.57
CA ALA A 16 -3.40 1.82 2.08
C ALA A 16 -3.79 2.89 1.06
N GLY A 17 -3.42 2.69 -0.21
CA GLY A 17 -3.78 3.60 -1.30
C GLY A 17 -5.29 3.60 -1.60
N GLU A 18 -5.96 2.45 -1.51
CA GLU A 18 -7.42 2.35 -1.69
C GLU A 18 -8.18 3.05 -0.55
N ALA A 19 -7.72 2.91 0.70
CA ALA A 19 -8.32 3.53 1.88
C ALA A 19 -8.30 5.07 1.83
N VAL A 20 -7.30 5.68 1.20
CA VAL A 20 -7.23 7.14 1.00
C VAL A 20 -7.76 7.59 -0.37
N GLY A 21 -8.35 6.68 -1.16
CA GLY A 21 -8.97 6.99 -2.45
C GLY A 21 -7.99 7.28 -3.59
N LEU A 22 -6.72 6.87 -3.46
CA LEU A 22 -5.70 7.01 -4.50
C LEU A 22 -5.84 5.94 -5.60
N ASP A 23 -6.63 4.88 -5.40
CA ASP A 23 -6.99 3.88 -6.42
C ASP A 23 -7.56 4.52 -7.71
N ARG A 24 -8.24 5.67 -7.55
CA ARG A 24 -8.80 6.48 -8.64
C ARG A 24 -7.73 7.06 -9.55
N VAL A 25 -6.53 7.30 -9.04
CA VAL A 25 -5.37 7.80 -9.80
C VAL A 25 -4.72 6.68 -10.62
N LEU A 26 -4.79 5.44 -10.14
CA LEU A 26 -4.30 4.26 -10.87
C LEU A 26 -5.25 3.80 -11.98
N LYS A 27 -6.52 4.26 -11.97
CA LYS A 27 -7.51 3.96 -13.00
C LYS A 27 -7.16 4.67 -14.32
N THR A 28 -6.45 3.96 -15.18
CA THR A 28 -6.38 4.27 -16.61
C THR A 28 -7.69 3.82 -17.27
N ASN A 29 -8.55 4.78 -17.58
CA ASN A 29 -9.83 4.59 -18.26
C ASN A 29 -9.70 3.68 -19.49
N THR A 30 -10.12 2.40 -19.45
CA THR A 30 -10.49 1.61 -20.65
C THR A 30 -11.41 0.39 -20.43
N SER A 31 -11.87 0.04 -19.22
CA SER A 31 -12.86 -1.05 -19.08
C SER A 31 -13.59 -1.05 -17.74
N LYS A 32 -14.92 -1.16 -17.78
CA LYS A 32 -15.84 -1.19 -16.62
C LYS A 32 -15.65 -2.38 -15.65
N ARG A 33 -14.62 -3.23 -15.80
CA ARG A 33 -14.58 -4.56 -15.13
C ARG A 33 -13.29 -4.99 -14.42
N ARG A 34 -12.27 -4.15 -14.21
CA ARG A 34 -11.13 -4.60 -13.38
C ARG A 34 -10.58 -3.48 -12.51
N THR A 35 -11.06 -3.43 -11.26
CA THR A 35 -10.24 -2.91 -10.17
C THR A 35 -9.00 -3.80 -10.09
N MET A 36 -7.81 -3.21 -10.00
CA MET A 36 -6.58 -3.97 -9.82
C MET A 36 -6.63 -4.68 -8.46
N SER A 37 -6.14 -5.93 -8.38
CA SER A 37 -5.96 -6.59 -7.08
C SER A 37 -5.02 -5.76 -6.21
N LEU A 38 -5.20 -5.75 -4.89
CA LEU A 38 -4.39 -4.98 -3.94
C LEU A 38 -2.88 -5.17 -4.15
N LEU A 39 -2.41 -6.41 -4.33
CA LEU A 39 -1.01 -6.69 -4.64
C LEU A 39 -0.49 -5.93 -5.89
N ARG A 40 -1.32 -5.84 -6.93
CA ARG A 40 -0.95 -5.10 -8.15
C ARG A 40 -1.01 -3.60 -7.93
N GLN A 41 -1.96 -3.10 -7.13
CA GLN A 41 -1.99 -1.69 -6.73
C GLN A 41 -0.71 -1.34 -5.96
N GLY A 42 -0.30 -2.17 -4.99
CA GLY A 42 0.92 -1.96 -4.23
C GLY A 42 2.19 -2.01 -5.05
N MET A 43 2.31 -2.96 -5.99
CA MET A 43 3.44 -2.97 -6.94
C MET A 43 3.51 -1.66 -7.74
N ARG A 44 2.36 -1.16 -8.22
CA ARG A 44 2.32 0.13 -8.93
C ARG A 44 2.68 1.30 -8.04
N TRP A 45 2.23 1.30 -6.80
CA TRP A 45 2.63 2.35 -5.86
C TRP A 45 4.13 2.32 -5.60
N TYR A 46 4.70 1.13 -5.39
CA TYR A 46 6.13 0.97 -5.19
C TYR A 46 6.97 1.51 -6.37
N GLU A 47 6.56 1.21 -7.60
CA GLU A 47 7.17 1.78 -8.82
C GLU A 47 7.08 3.32 -8.87
N LEU A 48 5.98 3.89 -8.36
CA LEU A 48 5.72 5.33 -8.43
C LEU A 48 6.37 6.14 -7.32
N ILE A 49 6.78 5.53 -6.20
CA ILE A 49 7.35 6.25 -5.03
C ILE A 49 8.49 7.18 -5.45
N GLU A 50 9.38 6.73 -6.34
CA GLU A 50 10.57 7.49 -6.77
C GLU A 50 10.25 8.82 -7.46
N THR A 51 9.05 8.92 -8.06
CA THR A 51 8.63 10.09 -8.84
C THR A 51 7.37 10.74 -8.27
N MET A 52 6.90 10.27 -7.10
CA MET A 52 5.65 10.70 -6.50
C MET A 52 5.80 12.09 -5.88
N PRO A 53 4.83 13.00 -6.09
CA PRO A 53 4.78 14.27 -5.35
C PRO A 53 4.75 14.02 -3.83
N GLU A 54 5.54 14.79 -3.08
CA GLU A 54 5.74 14.58 -1.63
C GLU A 54 4.44 14.52 -0.84
N GLU A 55 3.48 15.42 -1.11
CA GLU A 55 2.16 15.44 -0.44
C GLU A 55 1.40 14.11 -0.61
N ARG A 56 1.45 13.54 -1.82
CA ARG A 56 0.82 12.24 -2.11
C ARG A 56 1.57 11.11 -1.42
N LEU A 57 2.89 11.15 -1.44
CA LEU A 57 3.72 10.16 -0.77
C LEU A 57 3.45 10.14 0.72
N LEU A 58 3.38 11.31 1.37
CA LEU A 58 3.02 11.45 2.77
C LEU A 58 1.64 10.86 3.07
N THR A 59 0.64 11.16 2.24
CA THR A 59 -0.72 10.63 2.40
C THR A 59 -0.74 9.10 2.34
N LEU A 60 -0.04 8.52 1.34
CA LEU A 60 0.04 7.07 1.16
C LEU A 60 0.80 6.41 2.31
N MET A 61 1.96 6.96 2.70
CA MET A 61 2.81 6.39 3.76
C MET A 61 2.14 6.49 5.13
N THR A 62 1.41 7.57 5.42
CA THR A 62 0.65 7.71 6.69
C THR A 62 -0.43 6.63 6.80
N SER A 63 -1.16 6.37 5.72
CA SER A 63 -2.16 5.30 5.67
C SER A 63 -1.51 3.92 5.83
N PHE A 64 -0.38 3.70 5.15
CA PHE A 64 0.36 2.45 5.20
C PHE A 64 0.93 2.17 6.59
N GLU A 65 1.51 3.18 7.26
CA GLU A 65 1.98 3.09 8.64
C GLU A 65 0.84 2.71 9.58
N ARG A 66 -0.32 3.36 9.47
CA ARG A 66 -1.50 3.04 10.27
C ARG A 66 -1.88 1.56 10.13
N MET A 67 -1.92 1.04 8.90
CA MET A 67 -2.26 -0.36 8.65
C MET A 67 -1.19 -1.33 9.18
N LEU A 68 0.09 -1.01 9.06
CA LEU A 68 1.18 -1.80 9.64
C LEU A 68 1.07 -1.90 11.17
N ARG A 69 0.61 -0.83 11.83
CA ARG A 69 0.36 -0.82 13.26
C ARG A 69 -0.90 -1.58 13.66
N GLU A 70 -1.90 -1.68 12.79
CA GLU A 70 -3.14 -2.42 13.06
C GLU A 70 -2.99 -3.94 12.82
N ASP A 71 -2.08 -4.35 11.93
CA ASP A 71 -1.85 -5.76 11.62
C ASP A 71 -0.94 -6.43 12.67
N ALA A 72 -1.52 -7.35 13.43
CA ALA A 72 -0.85 -8.10 14.50
C ALA A 72 0.39 -8.89 14.02
N LEU A 73 0.42 -9.32 12.75
CA LEU A 73 1.60 -9.99 12.18
C LEU A 73 2.78 -9.02 12.05
N PHE A 74 2.52 -7.76 11.71
CA PHE A 74 3.54 -6.75 11.50
C PHE A 74 3.98 -6.09 12.81
N GLN A 75 3.11 -5.97 13.82
CA GLN A 75 3.51 -5.51 15.15
C GLN A 75 4.66 -6.36 15.73
N GLY A 76 4.48 -7.70 15.75
CA GLY A 76 5.49 -8.62 16.28
C GLY A 76 6.71 -8.78 15.37
N PHE A 77 6.55 -8.62 14.05
CA PHE A 77 7.65 -8.79 13.09
C PHE A 77 8.56 -7.55 12.97
N LEU A 78 8.00 -6.35 13.04
CA LEU A 78 8.74 -5.09 12.89
C LEU A 78 9.23 -4.50 14.23
N GLY A 79 8.85 -5.09 15.37
CA GLY A 79 9.15 -4.53 16.68
C GLY A 79 8.41 -3.22 16.94
N LEU A 80 7.24 -3.02 16.30
CA LEU A 80 6.37 -1.87 16.51
C LEU A 80 5.50 -2.06 17.77
N GLU A 81 6.11 -2.57 18.85
CA GLU A 81 5.44 -2.64 20.13
C GLU A 81 5.14 -1.20 20.58
N ALA A 82 3.87 -0.93 20.83
CA ALA A 82 3.45 0.33 21.42
C ALA A 82 3.99 0.38 22.85
N GLU A 83 4.96 1.25 23.10
CA GLU A 83 5.34 1.69 24.44
C GLU A 83 4.24 2.56 25.06
#